data_AF-A0A4Q2ZBH1-F1
#
_entry.id   AF-A0A4Q2ZBH1-F1
#
_cell.length_a   1.000
_cell.length_b   1.000
_cell.length_c   1.000
_cell.angle_alpha   90.00
_cell.angle_beta   90.00
_cell.angle_gamma   90.00
#
_symmetry.space_group_name_H-M   'P 1'
#
loop_
_entity.id
_entity.type
_entity.pdbx_description
1 polymer ?
#
loop_
_entity_poly.entity_id
_entity_poly.type
_entity_poly.pdbx_seq_one_letter_code
_entity_poly.pdbx_strand_id
1 'polypeptide(L)'
;MPSPQTLLPWLLGGAIGAAGILQGLHWRSTGSPAGLTGLEDQLRMATEENEMLKRENESLRSLAQGGGELSVPQEFVDRVEKEFGLRFLSTPVLHRLASEELRDRVTAAYESRFGPTGLDDREEAYKLIGWLRQEDDLLGQMAAARAVGALGWFDDVTGEGWVIDKVDLQNIPDQATLVRLLSRILLHQHFPPP
;
A
#
# COMPACT_ATOMS: atom_id res chain seq x y z
N MET A 1 38.14 -31.60 52.28
CA MET A 1 37.02 -30.76 51.79
C MET A 1 37.47 -30.12 50.49
N PRO A 2 36.77 -30.31 49.35
CA PRO A 2 37.19 -29.72 48.09
C PRO A 2 37.14 -28.18 48.20
N SER A 3 38.18 -27.50 47.72
CA SER A 3 38.31 -26.05 47.83
C SER A 3 37.29 -25.35 46.91
N PRO A 4 36.76 -24.18 47.30
CA PRO A 4 35.75 -23.46 46.51
C PRO A 4 36.21 -23.10 45.08
N GLN A 5 37.52 -23.04 44.84
CA GLN A 5 38.11 -22.81 43.51
C GLN A 5 37.96 -24.01 42.55
N THR A 6 37.74 -25.22 43.07
CA THR A 6 37.53 -26.43 42.25
C THR A 6 36.06 -26.79 42.06
N LEU A 7 35.17 -26.25 42.89
CA LEU A 7 33.71 -26.45 42.80
C LEU A 7 33.07 -25.65 41.66
N LEU A 8 33.54 -24.42 41.43
CA LEU A 8 32.97 -23.51 40.44
C LEU A 8 33.12 -24.02 38.99
N PRO A 9 34.29 -24.54 38.56
CA PRO A 9 34.47 -25.11 37.22
C PRO A 9 33.64 -26.40 37.00
N TRP A 10 33.46 -27.22 38.04
CA TRP A 10 32.65 -28.43 37.96
C TRP A 10 31.16 -28.12 37.84
N LEU A 11 30.67 -27.10 38.55
CA LEU A 11 29.29 -26.63 38.42
C LEU A 11 29.03 -26.00 37.05
N LEU A 12 29.96 -25.19 36.54
CA LEU A 12 29.88 -24.62 35.19
C LEU A 12 29.92 -25.69 34.11
N GLY A 13 30.85 -26.65 34.20
CA GLY A 13 30.93 -27.78 33.27
C GLY A 13 29.67 -28.65 33.31
N GLY A 14 29.13 -28.92 34.50
CA GLY A 14 27.88 -29.65 34.68
C GLY A 14 26.67 -28.91 34.12
N ALA A 15 26.57 -27.60 34.34
CA ALA A 15 25.47 -26.78 33.83
C ALA A 15 25.50 -26.67 32.29
N ILE A 16 26.68 -26.51 31.69
CA ILE A 16 26.83 -26.46 30.23
C ILE A 16 26.50 -27.83 29.61
N GLY A 17 26.96 -28.92 30.23
CA GLY A 17 26.61 -30.28 29.78
C GLY A 17 25.11 -30.56 29.87
N ALA A 18 24.47 -30.18 30.98
CA ALA A 18 23.02 -30.35 31.15
C ALA A 18 22.22 -29.47 30.18
N ALA A 19 22.64 -28.22 29.95
CA ALA A 19 22.01 -27.34 28.98
C ALA A 19 22.11 -27.91 27.54
N GLY A 20 23.26 -28.46 27.16
CA GLY A 20 23.44 -29.11 25.86
C GLY A 20 22.55 -30.36 25.67
N ILE A 21 22.38 -31.16 26.73
CA ILE A 21 21.48 -32.33 26.71
C ILE A 21 20.01 -31.89 26.60
N LEU A 22 19.60 -30.86 27.34
CA LEU A 22 18.24 -30.32 27.27
C LEU A 22 17.94 -29.69 25.91
N GLN A 23 18.88 -28.96 25.32
CA GLN A 23 18.75 -28.44 23.96
C GLN A 23 18.67 -29.56 22.92
N GLY A 24 19.49 -30.61 23.05
CA GLY A 24 19.44 -31.78 22.17
C GLY A 24 18.10 -32.53 22.27
N LEU A 25 17.54 -32.67 23.48
CA LEU A 25 16.22 -33.26 23.69
C LEU A 25 15.10 -32.37 23.14
N HIS A 26 15.21 -31.05 23.28
CA HIS A 26 14.26 -30.09 22.72
C HIS A 26 14.24 -30.09 21.18
N TRP A 27 15.41 -30.21 20.54
CA TRP A 27 15.50 -30.36 19.08
C TRP A 27 14.95 -31.71 18.61
N ARG A 28 15.12 -32.75 19.42
CA ARG A 28 14.59 -34.09 19.11
C ARG A 28 13.08 -34.19 19.34
N SER A 29 12.51 -33.42 20.26
CA SER A 29 11.06 -33.34 20.46
C SER A 29 10.36 -32.44 19.43
N THR A 30 11.03 -31.38 18.96
CA THR A 30 10.53 -30.51 17.88
C THR A 30 10.72 -31.12 16.48
N GLY A 31 11.73 -31.97 16.29
CA GLY A 31 11.93 -32.79 15.09
C GLY A 31 11.09 -34.07 15.05
N SER A 32 10.06 -34.20 15.91
CA SER A 32 9.15 -35.34 15.88
C SER A 32 8.26 -35.25 14.62
N PRO A 33 8.09 -36.32 13.82
CA PRO A 33 7.38 -36.28 12.53
C PRO A 33 5.91 -35.82 12.65
N ALA A 34 5.31 -35.90 13.84
CA ALA A 34 3.97 -35.38 14.13
C ALA A 34 3.92 -33.83 14.19
N GLY A 35 5.01 -33.16 14.58
CA GLY A 35 5.09 -31.69 14.60
C GLY A 35 5.39 -31.10 13.22
N LEU A 36 6.22 -31.80 12.43
CA LEU A 36 6.51 -31.47 11.03
C LEU A 36 5.26 -31.59 10.16
N THR A 37 4.47 -32.66 10.32
CA THR A 37 3.20 -32.84 9.59
C THR A 37 2.15 -31.78 9.96
N GLY A 38 2.06 -31.40 11.24
CA GLY A 38 1.18 -30.28 11.66
C GLY A 38 1.62 -28.91 11.12
N LEU A 39 2.93 -28.68 11.00
CA LEU A 39 3.50 -27.47 10.37
C LEU A 39 3.29 -27.48 8.85
N GLU A 40 3.44 -28.64 8.20
CA GLU A 40 3.16 -28.81 6.76
C GLU A 40 1.68 -28.59 6.44
N ASP A 41 0.77 -29.10 7.28
CA ASP A 41 -0.67 -28.87 7.13
C ASP A 41 -1.04 -27.39 7.37
N GLN A 42 -0.45 -26.73 8.36
CA GLN A 42 -0.62 -25.29 8.57
C GLN A 42 -0.06 -24.45 7.42
N LEU A 43 1.11 -24.82 6.89
CA LEU A 43 1.71 -24.15 5.74
C LEU A 43 0.83 -24.33 4.51
N ARG A 44 0.29 -25.53 4.28
CA ARG A 44 -0.66 -25.79 3.19
C ARG A 44 -1.93 -24.98 3.34
N MET A 45 -2.56 -24.98 4.52
CA MET A 45 -3.77 -24.19 4.79
C MET A 45 -3.52 -22.69 4.59
N ALA A 46 -2.40 -22.16 5.10
CA ALA A 46 -2.04 -20.75 4.91
C ALA A 46 -1.72 -20.41 3.44
N THR A 47 -1.20 -21.39 2.67
CA THR A 47 -0.96 -21.22 1.22
C THR A 47 -2.28 -21.20 0.46
N GLU A 48 -3.21 -22.11 0.79
CA GLU A 48 -4.55 -22.18 0.21
C GLU A 48 -5.37 -20.92 0.52
N GLU A 49 -5.30 -20.40 1.76
CA GLU A 49 -5.94 -19.15 2.16
C GLU A 49 -5.34 -17.95 1.44
N ASN A 50 -4.01 -17.89 1.27
CA ASN A 50 -3.37 -16.85 0.46
C ASN A 50 -3.79 -16.91 -1.01
N GLU A 51 -3.89 -18.11 -1.59
CA GLU A 51 -4.37 -18.26 -2.96
C GLU A 51 -5.84 -17.87 -3.09
N MET A 52 -6.68 -18.23 -2.13
CA MET A 52 -8.08 -17.84 -2.08
C MET A 52 -8.22 -16.31 -1.97
N LEU A 53 -7.50 -15.68 -1.03
CA LEU A 53 -7.50 -14.22 -0.86
C LEU A 53 -6.93 -13.49 -2.08
N LYS A 54 -5.96 -14.07 -2.79
CA LYS A 54 -5.48 -13.54 -4.07
C LYS A 54 -6.55 -13.62 -5.14
N ARG A 55 -7.24 -14.75 -5.27
CA ARG A 55 -8.35 -14.91 -6.23
C ARG A 55 -9.54 -14.03 -5.89
N GLU A 56 -9.85 -13.82 -4.61
CA GLU A 56 -10.87 -12.88 -4.17
C GLU A 56 -10.44 -11.43 -4.42
N ASN A 57 -9.18 -11.06 -4.15
CA ASN A 57 -8.66 -9.75 -4.54
C ASN A 57 -8.68 -9.55 -6.05
N GLU A 58 -8.30 -10.56 -6.83
CA GLU A 58 -8.31 -10.51 -8.29
C GLU A 58 -9.75 -10.42 -8.83
N SER A 59 -10.69 -11.14 -8.21
CA SER A 59 -12.12 -11.08 -8.48
C SER A 59 -12.69 -9.70 -8.14
N LEU A 60 -12.40 -9.17 -6.96
CA LEU A 60 -12.80 -7.83 -6.53
C LEU A 60 -12.17 -6.74 -7.41
N ARG A 61 -10.90 -6.90 -7.80
CA ARG A 61 -10.25 -6.05 -8.81
C ARG A 61 -10.94 -6.14 -10.16
N SER A 62 -11.31 -7.34 -10.61
CA SER A 62 -12.02 -7.53 -11.88
C SER A 62 -13.44 -6.95 -11.86
N LEU A 63 -14.11 -7.01 -10.70
CA LEU A 63 -15.42 -6.40 -10.47
C LEU A 63 -15.34 -4.87 -10.33
N ALA A 64 -14.20 -4.35 -9.89
CA ALA A 64 -13.94 -2.91 -9.73
C ALA A 64 -13.30 -2.25 -10.97
N GLN A 65 -12.82 -3.01 -11.97
CA GLN A 65 -12.06 -2.49 -13.11
C GLN A 65 -12.85 -2.54 -14.42
N GLY A 66 -13.50 -1.43 -14.74
CA GLY A 66 -13.80 -1.06 -16.13
C GLY A 66 -12.56 -0.64 -16.93
N GLY A 67 -11.38 -0.48 -16.30
CA GLY A 67 -10.09 -0.24 -16.94
C GLY A 67 -8.99 -0.96 -16.18
N GLY A 68 -8.22 -1.82 -16.86
CA GLY A 68 -7.20 -2.66 -16.22
C GLY A 68 -6.00 -1.88 -15.64
N GLU A 69 -4.98 -2.60 -15.18
CA GLU A 69 -3.74 -2.00 -14.69
C GLU A 69 -2.85 -1.48 -15.85
N LEU A 70 -2.29 -0.27 -15.70
CA LEU A 70 -1.22 0.23 -16.55
C LEU A 70 0.12 -0.28 -15.99
N SER A 71 0.73 -1.22 -16.71
CA SER A 71 2.12 -1.61 -16.46
C SER A 71 3.04 -0.43 -16.75
N VAL A 72 3.78 0.03 -15.73
CA VAL A 72 4.69 1.17 -15.82
C VAL A 72 6.03 0.70 -16.38
N PRO A 73 6.54 1.28 -17.49
CA PRO A 73 7.87 0.94 -17.98
C PRO A 73 8.96 1.26 -16.97
N GLN A 74 9.93 0.35 -16.82
CA GLN A 74 11.01 0.45 -15.82
C GLN A 74 11.82 1.74 -15.93
N GLU A 75 11.99 2.29 -17.14
CA GLU A 75 12.69 3.56 -17.36
C GLU A 75 12.11 4.72 -16.53
N PHE A 76 10.79 4.79 -16.40
CA PHE A 76 10.15 5.84 -15.59
C PHE A 76 10.34 5.61 -14.09
N VAL A 77 10.36 4.34 -13.67
CA VAL A 77 10.64 3.96 -12.27
C VAL A 77 12.05 4.38 -11.91
N ASP A 78 13.05 3.93 -12.70
CA ASP A 78 14.46 4.23 -12.48
C ASP A 78 14.74 5.74 -12.48
N ARG A 79 14.07 6.48 -13.37
CA ARG A 79 14.16 7.94 -13.43
C ARG A 79 13.69 8.59 -12.14
N VAL A 80 12.53 8.20 -11.63
CA VAL A 80 11.94 8.78 -10.41
C VAL A 80 12.77 8.41 -9.19
N GLU A 81 13.19 7.14 -9.07
CA GLU A 81 14.08 6.71 -7.99
C GLU A 81 15.40 7.50 -7.96
N LYS A 82 16.01 7.70 -9.14
CA LYS A 82 17.24 8.47 -9.28
C LYS A 82 17.06 9.94 -8.90
N GLU A 83 15.97 10.56 -9.33
CA GLU A 83 15.70 11.98 -9.06
C GLU A 83 15.56 12.27 -7.55
N PHE A 84 14.85 11.39 -6.84
CA PHE A 84 14.58 11.55 -5.41
C PHE A 84 15.62 10.88 -4.50
N GLY A 85 16.51 10.05 -5.04
CA GLY A 85 17.47 9.27 -4.25
C GLY A 85 16.80 8.21 -3.35
N LEU A 86 15.58 7.81 -3.69
CA LEU A 86 14.77 6.83 -2.95
C LEU A 86 14.51 5.62 -3.85
N ARG A 87 14.01 4.52 -3.27
CA ARG A 87 13.56 3.34 -4.01
C ARG A 87 12.12 3.01 -3.68
N PHE A 88 11.36 2.54 -4.65
CA PHE A 88 10.02 2.06 -4.38
C PHE A 88 10.07 0.87 -3.41
N LEU A 89 9.30 0.94 -2.34
CA LEU A 89 9.17 -0.14 -1.34
C LEU A 89 8.31 -1.29 -1.90
N SER A 90 7.39 -0.95 -2.81
CA SER A 90 6.58 -1.89 -3.57
C SER A 90 6.45 -1.42 -5.02
N THR A 91 6.35 -2.37 -5.96
CA THR A 91 6.22 -2.07 -7.39
C THR A 91 5.07 -1.09 -7.62
N PRO A 92 5.33 0.08 -8.23
CA PRO A 92 4.28 1.06 -8.48
C PRO A 92 3.30 0.52 -9.51
N VAL A 93 2.02 0.49 -9.15
CA VAL A 93 0.92 0.11 -10.04
C VAL A 93 0.06 1.35 -10.26
N LEU A 94 -0.31 1.59 -11.52
CA LEU A 94 -1.28 2.60 -11.89
C LEU A 94 -2.50 1.92 -12.46
N HIS A 95 -3.68 2.37 -12.06
CA HIS A 95 -4.93 1.82 -12.55
C HIS A 95 -5.48 2.68 -13.69
N ARG A 96 -6.02 2.05 -14.73
CA ARG A 96 -6.73 2.78 -15.79
C ARG A 96 -8.18 2.99 -15.37
N LEU A 97 -8.72 4.14 -15.71
CA LEU A 97 -10.14 4.41 -15.58
C LEU A 97 -10.66 5.13 -16.82
N ALA A 98 -11.97 5.08 -17.01
CA ALA A 98 -12.62 5.86 -18.05
C ALA A 98 -12.53 7.36 -17.71
N SER A 99 -12.39 8.22 -18.71
CA SER A 99 -12.20 9.67 -18.49
C SER A 99 -13.35 10.29 -17.66
N GLU A 100 -14.56 9.79 -17.83
CA GLU A 100 -15.77 10.18 -17.11
C GLU A 100 -15.76 9.79 -15.62
N GLU A 101 -15.13 8.66 -15.27
CA GLU A 101 -15.08 8.14 -13.89
C GLU A 101 -14.10 8.95 -13.02
N LEU A 102 -13.20 9.72 -13.64
CA LEU A 102 -12.19 10.51 -12.91
C LEU A 102 -12.82 11.51 -11.96
N ARG A 103 -13.91 12.15 -12.39
CA ARG A 103 -14.62 13.13 -11.58
C ARG A 103 -15.23 12.46 -10.35
N ASP A 104 -15.87 11.33 -10.52
CA ASP A 104 -16.53 10.60 -9.43
C ASP A 104 -15.51 10.12 -8.38
N ARG A 105 -14.34 9.65 -8.82
CA ARG A 105 -13.23 9.29 -7.93
C ARG A 105 -12.70 10.49 -7.14
N VAL A 106 -12.54 11.64 -7.80
CA VAL A 106 -12.11 12.88 -7.13
C VAL A 106 -13.17 13.33 -6.11
N THR A 107 -14.46 13.26 -6.46
CA THR A 107 -15.58 13.57 -5.55
C THR A 107 -15.52 12.69 -4.31
N ALA A 108 -15.45 11.37 -4.49
CA ALA A 108 -15.36 10.41 -3.39
C ALA A 108 -14.13 10.65 -2.49
N ALA A 109 -12.99 11.03 -3.07
CA ALA A 109 -11.80 11.37 -2.31
C ALA A 109 -11.99 12.64 -1.46
N TYR A 110 -12.68 13.66 -1.98
CA TYR A 110 -13.01 14.86 -1.20
C TYR A 110 -13.98 14.54 -0.06
N GLU A 111 -15.04 13.79 -0.32
CA GLU A 111 -16.00 13.35 0.69
C GLU A 111 -15.32 12.56 1.81
N SER A 112 -14.48 11.58 1.43
CA SER A 112 -13.72 10.78 2.38
C SER A 112 -12.77 11.62 3.24
N ARG A 113 -12.19 12.69 2.68
CA ARG A 113 -11.22 13.53 3.39
C ARG A 113 -11.87 14.50 4.37
N PHE A 114 -13.02 15.06 4.01
CA PHE A 114 -13.68 16.08 4.84
C PHE A 114 -14.70 15.50 5.82
N GLY A 115 -15.13 14.25 5.62
CA GLY A 115 -16.13 13.60 6.46
C GLY A 115 -17.55 14.09 6.18
N PRO A 116 -18.55 13.55 6.91
CA PRO A 116 -19.96 13.62 6.52
C PRO A 116 -20.59 15.02 6.53
N THR A 117 -20.08 15.98 7.30
CA THR A 117 -20.59 17.38 7.31
C THR A 117 -19.54 18.40 6.89
N GLY A 118 -18.27 17.98 6.74
CA GLY A 118 -17.17 18.93 6.60
C GLY A 118 -17.23 19.73 5.31
N LEU A 119 -17.75 19.16 4.22
CA LEU A 119 -17.95 19.88 2.96
C LEU A 119 -19.14 20.84 3.06
N ASP A 120 -20.26 20.38 3.61
CA ASP A 120 -21.47 21.19 3.78
C ASP A 120 -21.21 22.43 4.64
N ASP A 121 -20.52 22.27 5.78
CA ASP A 121 -20.16 23.38 6.67
C ASP A 121 -19.30 24.44 5.95
N ARG A 122 -18.40 23.99 5.06
CA ARG A 122 -17.52 24.87 4.26
C ARG A 122 -18.30 25.56 3.16
N GLU A 123 -19.20 24.85 2.50
CA GLU A 123 -20.09 25.40 1.49
C GLU A 123 -20.94 26.52 2.08
N GLU A 124 -21.58 26.28 3.23
CA GLU A 124 -22.35 27.30 3.95
C GLU A 124 -21.49 28.50 4.33
N ALA A 125 -20.30 28.27 4.87
CA ALA A 125 -19.38 29.35 5.21
C ALA A 125 -18.99 30.20 3.99
N TYR A 126 -18.71 29.59 2.84
CA TYR A 126 -18.38 30.30 1.61
C TYR A 126 -19.57 31.06 1.01
N LYS A 127 -20.80 30.53 1.16
CA LYS A 127 -22.04 31.26 0.80
C LYS A 127 -22.25 32.47 1.70
N LEU A 128 -22.02 32.34 3.00
CA LEU A 128 -22.19 33.42 3.97
C LEU A 128 -21.24 34.62 3.72
N ILE A 129 -19.99 34.35 3.33
CA ILE A 129 -19.02 35.41 3.01
C ILE A 129 -19.12 35.91 1.56
N GLY A 130 -20.04 35.36 0.77
CA GLY A 130 -20.30 35.76 -0.62
C GLY A 130 -19.23 35.31 -1.62
N TRP A 131 -18.41 34.32 -1.28
CA TRP A 131 -17.44 33.72 -2.21
C TRP A 131 -18.07 32.66 -3.10
N LEU A 132 -19.17 32.06 -2.65
CA LEU A 132 -19.95 31.08 -3.37
C LEU A 132 -21.39 31.61 -3.52
N ARG A 133 -22.03 31.41 -4.68
CA ARG A 133 -23.44 31.78 -4.86
C ARG A 133 -24.35 30.78 -4.16
N GLN A 134 -25.61 31.13 -3.96
CA GLN A 134 -26.55 30.25 -3.26
C GLN A 134 -26.81 28.95 -4.02
N GLU A 135 -26.82 29.05 -5.35
CA GLU A 135 -27.02 27.96 -6.31
C GLU A 135 -25.76 27.15 -6.65
N ASP A 136 -24.60 27.59 -6.19
CA ASP A 136 -23.33 26.93 -6.48
C ASP A 136 -23.12 25.70 -5.57
N ASP A 137 -22.56 24.63 -6.16
CA ASP A 137 -22.17 23.38 -5.51
C ASP A 137 -20.65 23.35 -5.33
N LEU A 138 -20.17 23.43 -4.08
CA LEU A 138 -18.75 23.51 -3.78
C LEU A 138 -18.01 22.23 -4.20
N LEU A 139 -18.57 21.07 -3.86
CA LEU A 139 -17.96 19.78 -4.14
C LEU A 139 -17.87 19.55 -5.65
N GLY A 140 -18.96 19.81 -6.37
CA GLY A 140 -19.01 19.69 -7.82
C GLY A 140 -18.01 20.60 -8.53
N GLN A 141 -17.80 21.82 -8.02
CA GLN A 141 -16.81 22.77 -8.54
C GLN A 141 -15.38 22.35 -8.24
N MET A 142 -15.08 21.87 -7.02
CA MET A 142 -13.77 21.37 -6.65
C MET A 142 -13.38 20.13 -7.46
N ALA A 143 -14.32 19.18 -7.60
CA ALA A 143 -14.12 17.99 -8.41
C ALA A 143 -13.90 18.34 -9.89
N ALA A 144 -14.69 19.28 -10.43
CA ALA A 144 -14.50 19.77 -11.80
C ALA A 144 -13.13 20.44 -11.98
N ALA A 145 -12.74 21.36 -11.09
CA ALA A 145 -11.45 22.05 -11.16
C ALA A 145 -10.26 21.08 -11.16
N ARG A 146 -10.41 19.91 -10.52
CA ARG A 146 -9.36 18.91 -10.42
C ARG A 146 -9.37 17.87 -11.53
N ALA A 147 -10.54 17.56 -12.10
CA ALA A 147 -10.72 16.56 -13.14
C ALA A 147 -10.64 17.12 -14.57
N VAL A 148 -10.97 18.41 -14.78
CA VAL A 148 -10.97 19.01 -16.12
C VAL A 148 -9.56 18.99 -16.72
N GLY A 149 -9.41 18.27 -17.83
CA GLY A 149 -8.14 18.12 -18.54
C GLY A 149 -7.10 17.27 -17.80
N ALA A 150 -7.47 16.63 -16.68
CA ALA A 150 -6.56 15.78 -15.94
C ALA A 150 -6.41 14.42 -16.64
N LEU A 151 -5.16 14.03 -16.89
CA LEU A 151 -4.80 12.74 -17.48
C LEU A 151 -4.62 11.64 -16.43
N GLY A 152 -4.64 12.01 -15.15
CA GLY A 152 -4.51 11.08 -14.04
C GLY A 152 -4.60 11.74 -12.68
N TRP A 153 -4.89 10.91 -11.69
CA TRP A 153 -5.15 11.26 -10.29
C TRP A 153 -4.29 10.44 -9.36
N PHE A 154 -3.95 11.01 -8.20
CA PHE A 154 -3.32 10.28 -7.11
C PHE A 154 -4.12 10.58 -5.86
N ASP A 155 -4.57 9.52 -5.20
CA ASP A 155 -5.30 9.57 -3.96
C ASP A 155 -4.31 9.56 -2.77
N ASP A 156 -4.28 10.66 -2.05
CA ASP A 156 -3.41 10.84 -0.88
C ASP A 156 -3.85 9.99 0.33
N VAL A 157 -5.06 9.42 0.33
CA VAL A 157 -5.55 8.58 1.43
C VAL A 157 -5.11 7.13 1.26
N THR A 158 -5.29 6.58 0.05
CA THR A 158 -4.95 5.18 -0.26
C THR A 158 -3.52 5.01 -0.76
N GLY A 159 -2.91 6.09 -1.27
CA GLY A 159 -1.61 6.03 -1.95
C GLY A 159 -1.69 5.46 -3.38
N GLU A 160 -2.90 5.32 -3.93
CA GLU A 160 -3.12 4.75 -5.26
C GLU A 160 -3.07 5.81 -6.37
N GLY A 161 -2.48 5.43 -7.50
CA GLY A 161 -2.41 6.24 -8.70
C GLY A 161 -3.30 5.73 -9.81
N TRP A 162 -3.92 6.66 -10.51
CA TRP A 162 -4.96 6.44 -11.49
C TRP A 162 -4.66 7.24 -12.76
N VAL A 163 -4.89 6.65 -13.93
CA VAL A 163 -4.68 7.28 -15.24
C VAL A 163 -5.90 7.08 -16.12
N ILE A 164 -6.19 8.04 -17.00
CA ILE A 164 -7.29 7.84 -17.95
C ILE A 164 -6.90 6.81 -19.02
N ASP A 165 -7.88 6.08 -19.52
CA ASP A 165 -7.76 5.06 -20.57
C ASP A 165 -7.02 5.53 -21.83
N LYS A 166 -7.15 6.81 -22.20
CA LYS A 166 -6.55 7.45 -23.38
C LYS A 166 -5.07 7.80 -23.25
N VAL A 167 -4.45 7.55 -22.09
CA VAL A 167 -3.02 7.85 -21.89
C VAL A 167 -2.14 7.05 -22.86
N ASP A 168 -1.29 7.77 -23.58
CA ASP A 168 -0.33 7.25 -24.55
C ASP A 168 1.10 7.66 -24.14
N LEU A 169 1.91 6.67 -23.80
CA LEU A 169 3.28 6.86 -23.32
C LEU A 169 4.24 7.34 -24.42
N GLN A 170 3.83 7.44 -25.67
CA GLN A 170 4.60 8.13 -26.72
C GLN A 170 4.49 9.66 -26.60
N ASN A 171 3.46 10.17 -25.94
CA ASN A 171 3.22 11.61 -25.77
C ASN A 171 3.94 12.15 -24.54
N ILE A 172 4.72 13.22 -24.73
CA ILE A 172 5.47 13.88 -23.65
C ILE A 172 4.57 14.35 -22.48
N PRO A 173 3.38 14.96 -22.71
CA PRO A 173 2.50 15.36 -21.61
C PRO A 173 2.03 14.19 -20.74
N ASP A 174 1.78 13.05 -21.36
CA ASP A 174 1.31 11.83 -20.72
C ASP A 174 2.44 11.19 -19.91
N GLN A 175 3.65 11.17 -20.46
CA GLN A 175 4.86 10.78 -19.72
C GLN A 175 5.10 11.69 -18.51
N ALA A 176 4.92 13.01 -18.64
CA ALA A 176 5.05 13.94 -17.52
C ALA A 176 4.00 13.67 -16.43
N THR A 177 2.77 13.33 -16.83
CA THR A 177 1.71 12.91 -15.91
C THR A 177 2.11 11.63 -15.18
N LEU A 178 2.62 10.63 -15.90
CA LEU A 178 3.11 9.37 -15.34
C LEU A 178 4.21 9.62 -14.29
N VAL A 179 5.25 10.37 -14.66
CA VAL A 179 6.36 10.72 -13.75
C VAL A 179 5.86 11.43 -12.50
N ARG A 180 4.92 12.37 -12.65
CA ARG A 180 4.30 13.07 -11.50
C ARG A 180 3.57 12.11 -10.57
N LEU A 181 2.78 11.18 -11.11
CA LEU A 181 2.06 10.18 -10.30
C LEU A 181 3.01 9.24 -9.58
N LEU A 182 4.01 8.71 -10.29
CA LEU A 182 5.06 7.87 -9.72
C LEU A 182 5.82 8.58 -8.59
N SER A 183 6.14 9.85 -8.78
CA SER A 183 6.79 10.66 -7.74
C SER A 183 5.93 10.76 -6.48
N ARG A 184 4.60 10.97 -6.63
CA ARG A 184 3.68 11.02 -5.48
C ARG A 184 3.58 9.66 -4.78
N ILE A 185 3.49 8.57 -5.53
CA ILE A 185 3.48 7.21 -4.97
C ILE A 185 4.77 6.95 -4.19
N LEU A 186 5.93 7.25 -4.77
CA LEU A 186 7.22 7.07 -4.11
C LEU A 186 7.27 7.85 -2.79
N LEU A 187 6.90 9.14 -2.83
CA LEU A 187 6.89 9.97 -1.63
C LEU A 187 5.90 9.46 -0.59
N HIS A 188 4.72 9.00 -0.98
CA HIS A 188 3.73 8.45 -0.06
C HIS A 188 4.20 7.15 0.61
N GLN A 189 4.94 6.30 -0.10
CA GLN A 189 5.51 5.09 0.48
C GLN A 189 6.56 5.39 1.58
N HIS A 190 7.36 6.45 1.41
CA HIS A 190 8.41 6.83 2.37
C HIS A 190 7.94 7.80 3.44
N PHE A 191 6.95 8.62 3.13
CA PHE A 191 6.43 9.69 3.97
C PHE A 191 4.90 9.67 3.95
N PRO A 192 4.27 8.61 4.51
CA PRO A 192 2.82 8.52 4.55
C PRO A 192 2.23 9.68 5.37
N PRO A 193 1.03 10.17 5.01
CA PRO A 193 0.35 11.19 5.78
C PRO A 193 0.02 10.69 7.20
N PRO A 194 -0.04 11.59 8.20
CA PRO A 194 -0.31 11.25 9.60
C PRO A 194 -1.73 10.77 9.84
#